data_AF-A0A4U5JJX7-F1
#
_entry.id   AF-A0A4U5JJX7-F1
#
_cell.length_a   1.000
_cell.length_b   1.000
_cell.length_c   1.000
_cell.angle_alpha   90.00
_cell.angle_beta   90.00
_cell.angle_gamma   90.00
#
_symmetry.space_group_name_H-M   'P 1'
#
loop_
_entity.id
_entity.type
_entity.pdbx_description
1 polymer ?
#
loop_
_entity_poly.entity_id
_entity_poly.type
_entity_poly.pdbx_seq_one_letter_code
_entity_poly.pdbx_strand_id
1 'polypeptide(L)' 'MHLDIPDDADEAEAAAITAVFRTLAAEAEAAVSQGSTEPPRDRWGFTGRIEALQSRRVRAPIDAPRDDWAAAGRTDRF' A
#
# COMPACT_ATOMS: atom_id res chain seq x y z
N MET A 1 8.44 -14.87 -6.15
CA MET A 1 8.76 -13.44 -6.01
C MET A 1 10.20 -13.23 -6.46
N HIS A 2 10.45 -12.31 -7.39
CA HIS A 2 11.79 -11.93 -7.83
C HIS A 2 12.08 -10.52 -7.29
N LEU A 3 13.29 -10.31 -6.74
CA LEU A 3 13.74 -9.02 -6.23
C LEU A 3 14.96 -8.61 -7.03
N ASP A 4 14.84 -7.52 -7.78
CA ASP A 4 15.94 -6.90 -8.50
C ASP A 4 16.61 -5.86 -7.58
N ILE A 5 17.90 -6.03 -7.33
CA ILE A 5 18.73 -5.09 -6.56
C ILE A 5 19.37 -4.10 -7.55
N PRO A 6 19.37 -2.79 -7.27
CA PRO A 6 20.05 -1.81 -8.12
C PRO A 6 21.54 -2.14 -8.29
N ASP A 7 22.06 -1.96 -9.50
CA ASP A 7 23.47 -2.27 -9.82
C ASP A 7 24.46 -1.37 -9.07
N ASP A 8 24.01 -0.20 -8.60
CA ASP A 8 24.80 0.79 -7.85
C ASP A 8 24.68 0.65 -6.32
N ALA A 9 23.87 -0.29 -5.82
CA ALA A 9 23.71 -0.53 -4.39
C ALA A 9 24.99 -1.14 -3.79
N ASP A 10 25.47 -0.55 -2.70
CA ASP A 10 26.55 -1.16 -1.95
C ASP A 10 26.07 -2.40 -1.15
N GLU A 11 27.01 -3.15 -0.57
CA GLU A 11 26.68 -4.38 0.16
C GLU A 11 25.73 -4.14 1.35
N ALA A 12 25.87 -2.99 2.03
CA ALA A 12 25.02 -2.64 3.16
C ALA A 12 23.61 -2.27 2.70
N GLU A 13 23.50 -1.50 1.62
CA GLU A 13 22.22 -1.15 0.99
C GLU A 13 21.49 -2.39 0.45
N ALA A 14 22.19 -3.26 -0.28
CA ALA A 14 21.62 -4.52 -0.79
C ALA A 14 21.13 -5.43 0.35
N ALA A 15 21.89 -5.52 1.45
CA ALA A 15 21.49 -6.27 2.64
C ALA A 15 20.25 -5.66 3.31
N ALA A 16 20.18 -4.33 3.42
CA ALA A 16 19.03 -3.63 3.98
C ALA A 16 17.76 -3.84 3.15
N ILE A 17 17.84 -3.69 1.83
CA ILE A 17 16.73 -3.94 0.89
C ILE A 17 16.23 -5.37 1.05
N THR A 18 17.14 -6.35 1.06
CA THR A 18 16.81 -7.76 1.21
C THR A 18 16.14 -8.07 2.56
N ALA A 19 16.62 -7.49 3.66
CA ALA A 19 16.06 -7.69 4.98
C ALA A 19 14.61 -7.15 5.09
N VAL A 20 14.36 -5.96 4.54
CA VAL A 20 13.01 -5.38 4.49
C VAL A 20 12.08 -6.26 3.67
N PHE A 21 12.51 -6.71 2.49
CA PHE A 21 11.70 -7.59 1.64
C PHE A 21 11.36 -8.92 2.30
N ARG A 22 12.31 -9.55 3.00
CA ARG A 22 12.06 -10.79 3.75
C ARG A 22 11.01 -10.60 4.84
N THR A 23 11.07 -9.45 5.52
CA THR A 23 10.11 -9.12 6.59
C THR A 23 8.71 -8.92 6.00
N LEU A 24 8.60 -8.15 4.91
CA LEU A 24 7.32 -7.91 4.23
C LEU A 24 6.70 -9.21 3.68
N ALA A 25 7.52 -10.09 3.10
CA ALA A 25 7.05 -11.38 2.60
C ALA A 25 6.51 -12.25 3.74
N ALA A 26 7.20 -12.30 4.89
CA ALA A 26 6.72 -13.03 6.06
C ALA A 26 5.41 -12.46 6.61
N GLU A 27 5.25 -11.13 6.64
CA GLU A 27 4.00 -10.48 7.04
C GLU A 27 2.85 -10.78 6.08
N ALA A 28 3.12 -10.81 4.77
CA ALA A 28 2.12 -11.15 3.76
C ALA A 28 1.61 -12.60 3.93
N GLU A 29 2.51 -13.56 4.15
CA GLU A 29 2.14 -14.95 4.42
C GLU A 29 1.33 -15.09 5.73
N ALA A 30 1.70 -14.35 6.77
CA ALA A 30 0.96 -14.34 8.03
C ALA A 30 -0.45 -13.73 7.89
N ALA A 31 -0.61 -12.70 7.05
CA ALA A 31 -1.91 -12.07 6.78
C ALA A 31 -2.87 -13.03 6.06
N VAL A 32 -2.37 -13.89 5.17
CA VAL A 32 -3.17 -14.93 4.49
C VAL A 32 -3.70 -15.97 5.50
N SER A 33 -2.95 -16.26 6.56
CA SER A 33 -3.35 -17.24 7.59
C SER A 33 -4.46 -16.74 8.53
N GLN A 34 -4.65 -15.43 8.66
CA GLN A 34 -5.62 -14.79 9.59
C GLN A 34 -7.04 -14.61 9.03
N GLY A 35 -7.38 -15.20 7.88
CA GLY A 35 -8.77 -15.33 7.42
C GLY A 35 -9.50 -14.02 7.07
N SER A 36 -8.80 -12.89 6.98
CA SER A 36 -9.33 -11.69 6.32
C SER A 36 -8.92 -11.71 4.86
N THR A 37 -9.72 -12.41 4.05
CA THR A 37 -9.50 -12.62 2.61
C THR A 37 -9.48 -11.33 1.77
N GLU A 38 -9.84 -10.18 2.34
CA GLU A 38 -9.86 -8.92 1.60
C GLU A 38 -8.49 -8.23 1.64
N PRO A 39 -7.80 -8.03 0.49
CA PRO A 39 -6.52 -7.34 0.44
C PRO A 39 -6.62 -5.92 1.03
N PRO A 40 -5.51 -5.36 1.54
CA PRO A 40 -5.48 -3.97 1.96
C PRO A 40 -5.81 -3.06 0.78
N ARG A 41 -6.58 -1.99 1.02
CA ARG A 41 -6.96 -1.02 -0.02
C ARG A 41 -5.73 -0.41 -0.69
N ASP A 42 -5.79 -0.23 -2.00
CA ASP A 42 -4.80 0.56 -2.73
C ASP A 42 -5.04 2.05 -2.46
N ARG A 43 -4.43 2.54 -1.38
CA ARG A 43 -4.53 3.94 -0.97
C ARG A 43 -4.05 4.90 -2.05
N TRP A 44 -3.02 4.51 -2.82
CA TRP A 44 -2.43 5.35 -3.85
C TRP A 44 -3.35 5.45 -5.05
N GLY A 45 -3.87 4.32 -5.54
CA GLY A 45 -4.84 4.29 -6.64
C GLY A 45 -6.13 5.05 -6.33
N PHE A 46 -6.64 4.98 -5.10
CA PHE A 46 -7.78 5.80 -4.68
C PHE A 46 -7.46 7.30 -4.73
N THR A 47 -6.36 7.72 -4.08
CA THR A 47 -6.00 9.15 -4.05
C THR A 47 -5.69 9.71 -5.42
N GLY A 48 -5.08 8.92 -6.31
CA GLY A 48 -4.82 9.30 -7.70
C GLY A 48 -6.10 9.46 -8.51
N ARG A 49 -7.13 8.60 -8.30
CA ARG A 49 -8.45 8.78 -8.92
C ARG A 49 -9.15 10.05 -8.46
N ILE A 50 -9.09 10.38 -7.17
CA ILE A 50 -9.68 11.62 -6.65
C ILE A 50 -8.96 12.85 -7.24
N GLU A 51 -7.63 12.83 -7.29
CA GLU A 51 -6.85 13.90 -7.92
C GLU A 51 -7.23 14.09 -9.39
N ALA A 52 -7.35 13.01 -10.16
CA ALA A 52 -7.72 13.06 -11.57
C ALA A 52 -9.16 13.55 -11.81
N LEU A 53 -10.13 13.12 -10.99
CA LEU A 53 -11.55 13.43 -11.19
C LEU A 53 -11.98 14.76 -10.58
N GLN A 54 -11.40 15.14 -9.44
CA GLN A 54 -11.83 16.30 -8.66
C GLN A 54 -10.80 17.44 -8.66
N SER A 55 -9.65 17.26 -9.30
CA SER A 55 -8.53 18.23 -9.27
C SER A 55 -8.11 18.61 -7.85
N ARG A 56 -8.30 17.67 -6.89
CA ARG A 56 -7.98 17.86 -5.48
C ARG A 56 -7.22 16.65 -4.97
N ARG A 57 -6.12 16.90 -4.28
CA ARG A 57 -5.38 15.87 -3.56
C ARG A 57 -5.98 15.68 -2.18
N VAL A 58 -6.30 14.43 -1.83
CA VAL A 58 -6.86 14.09 -0.52
C VAL A 58 -6.04 12.95 0.08
N ARG A 59 -5.82 12.99 1.39
CA ARG A 59 -5.20 11.87 2.10
C ARG A 59 -6.31 11.01 2.69
N ALA A 60 -6.45 9.79 2.18
CA ALA A 60 -7.47 8.90 2.69
C ALA A 60 -7.08 8.38 4.10
N PRO A 61 -7.95 8.53 5.11
CA PRO A 61 -7.69 8.04 6.46
C PRO A 61 -7.38 6.55 6.51
N ILE A 62 -6.66 6.14 7.55
CA ILE A 62 -6.34 4.73 7.78
C ILE A 62 -7.60 3.89 8.03
N ASP A 63 -8.61 4.49 8.64
CA ASP A 63 -9.89 3.85 8.98
C ASP A 63 -11.00 4.08 7.95
N ALA A 64 -10.69 4.69 6.79
CA ALA A 64 -11.67 4.85 5.73
C ALA A 64 -12.14 3.48 5.20
N PRO A 65 -13.42 3.32 4.81
CA PRO A 65 -13.91 2.10 4.19
C PRO A 65 -13.00 1.66 3.03
N ARG A 66 -12.76 0.36 2.88
CA ARG A 66 -11.92 -0.17 1.79
C ARG A 66 -12.60 -0.14 0.43
N ASP A 67 -13.93 -0.15 0.39
CA ASP A 67 -14.70 0.11 -0.83
C ASP A 67 -14.52 1.58 -1.24
N ASP A 68 -14.02 1.79 -2.45
CA ASP A 68 -13.68 3.11 -2.95
C ASP A 68 -14.91 4.02 -3.10
N TRP A 69 -16.09 3.47 -3.36
CA TRP A 69 -17.33 4.23 -3.45
C TRP A 69 -17.78 4.74 -2.08
N ALA A 70 -17.74 3.88 -1.07
CA ALA A 70 -18.00 4.24 0.33
C ALA A 70 -16.96 5.23 0.87
N ALA A 71 -15.70 5.11 0.44
CA ALA A 71 -14.64 6.06 0.78
C ALA A 71 -14.85 7.43 0.13
N ALA A 72 -15.20 7.46 -1.16
CA ALA A 72 -15.44 8.70 -1.91
C ALA A 72 -16.56 9.54 -1.29
N GLY A 73 -17.64 8.90 -0.83
CA GLY A 73 -18.76 9.58 -0.15
C GLY A 73 -18.44 10.17 1.23
N ARG A 74 -17.24 9.92 1.78
CA ARG A 74 -16.80 10.45 3.09
C ARG A 74 -15.60 11.38 3.01
N THR A 75 -15.17 11.73 1.80
CA THR A 75 -13.99 12.58 1.56
C THR A 75 -14.08 13.94 2.26
N ASP A 76 -15.29 14.49 2.46
CA ASP A 76 -15.51 15.79 3.12
C ASP A 76 -15.53 15.75 4.66
N ARG A 77 -15.44 14.55 5.27
CA ARG A 77 -15.42 14.41 6.74
C ARG A 77 -14.02 14.46 7.35
N PHE A 78 -12.98 14.54 6.52
CA PHE A 78 -11.57 14.47 6.93
C PHE A 78 -10.76 15.61 6.34
#